data_AF-A0A077H3Q8-F1
#
_entry.id   AF-A0A077H3Q8-F1
#
_cell.length_a   1.000
_cell.length_b   1.000
_cell.length_c   1.000
_cell.angle_alpha   90.00
_cell.angle_beta   90.00
_cell.angle_gamma   90.00
#
_symmetry.space_group_name_H-M   'P 1'
#
loop_
_entity.id
_entity.type
_entity.pdbx_description
1 polymer ?
#
loop_
_entity_poly.entity_id
_entity_poly.type
_entity_poly.pdbx_seq_one_letter_code
_entity_poly.pdbx_strand_id
1 'polypeptide(L)'
;EEALEPVEFGRIGAQAAKQAILQKIRDAEREQVLNDFLDRGETIVSGTIKRMDKGDVIVETGKIEARLPRSEMIPKENLRVADRVRAYVLRVDHAARGQQVILSRTSPEFIRQLFEN
;
A
#
# COMPACT_ATOMS: atom_id res chain seq x y z
N GLU A 1 -30.37 20.50 33.14
CA GLU A 1 -29.69 19.57 32.23
C GLU A 1 -30.72 19.06 31.24
N GLU A 2 -30.61 19.42 29.96
CA GLU A 2 -31.46 18.86 28.90
C GLU A 2 -31.09 17.38 28.73
N ALA A 3 -32.06 16.50 29.00
CA ALA A 3 -31.91 15.08 28.75
C ALA A 3 -31.84 14.88 27.22
N LEU A 4 -30.66 14.50 26.73
CA LEU A 4 -30.47 14.06 25.35
C LEU A 4 -31.42 12.90 25.07
N GLU A 5 -32.21 13.02 24.00
CA GLU A 5 -33.11 11.95 23.55
C GLU A 5 -32.31 10.65 23.39
N PRO A 6 -32.82 9.51 23.90
CA PRO A 6 -32.17 8.24 23.70
C PRO A 6 -32.26 7.91 22.22
N VAL A 7 -31.17 8.14 21.49
CA VAL A 7 -31.05 7.73 20.09
C VAL A 7 -31.31 6.23 20.07
N GLU A 8 -32.47 5.83 19.52
CA GLU A 8 -32.76 4.43 19.27
C GLU A 8 -31.81 3.94 18.18
N PHE A 9 -30.58 3.59 18.58
CA PHE A 9 -29.69 2.80 17.77
C PHE A 9 -30.34 1.41 17.64
N GLY A 10 -31.26 1.29 16.68
CA GLY A 10 -31.72 -0.02 16.23
C GLY A 10 -30.51 -0.90 15.90
N ARG A 11 -30.67 -2.22 15.93
CA ARG A 11 -29.59 -3.20 15.67
C ARG A 11 -28.69 -2.84 14.47
N ILE A 12 -29.25 -2.20 13.45
CA ILE A 12 -28.57 -1.71 12.25
C ILE A 12 -27.54 -0.60 12.56
N GLY A 13 -27.87 0.35 13.43
CA GLY A 13 -26.97 1.45 13.81
C GLY A 13 -25.79 0.98 14.67
N ALA A 14 -26.02 0.04 15.60
CA ALA A 14 -24.96 -0.56 16.40
C ALA A 14 -23.98 -1.39 15.55
N GLN A 15 -24.48 -2.12 14.54
CA GLN A 15 -23.65 -2.86 13.59
C GLN A 15 -22.86 -1.93 12.66
N ALA A 16 -23.48 -0.86 12.16
CA ALA A 16 -22.81 0.15 11.34
C ALA A 16 -21.71 0.88 12.12
N ALA A 17 -21.95 1.22 13.39
CA ALA A 17 -20.94 1.81 14.26
C ALA A 17 -19.75 0.86 14.48
N LYS A 18 -20.01 -0.43 14.74
CA LYS A 18 -18.95 -1.45 14.87
C LYS A 18 -18.11 -1.56 13.59
N GLN A 19 -18.76 -1.56 12.43
CA GLN A 19 -18.08 -1.63 11.14
C GLN A 19 -17.24 -0.37 10.87
N ALA A 20 -17.78 0.81 11.17
CA ALA A 20 -17.06 2.08 11.01
C ALA A 20 -15.81 2.16 11.92
N ILE A 21 -15.93 1.70 13.18
CA ILE A 21 -14.82 1.64 14.12
C ILE A 21 -13.73 0.68 13.61
N LEU A 22 -14.10 -0.55 13.20
CA LEU A 22 -13.14 -1.53 12.68
C LEU A 22 -12.44 -1.05 11.41
N GLN A 23 -13.16 -0.34 10.54
CA GLN A 23 -12.58 0.25 9.34
C GLN A 23 -11.55 1.32 9.70
N LYS A 24 -11.89 2.25 10.60
CA LYS A 24 -10.95 3.28 11.09
C LYS A 24 -9.70 2.70 11.75
N ILE A 25 -9.85 1.63 12.55
CA ILE A 25 -8.70 0.96 13.19
C ILE A 25 -7.76 0.40 12.12
N ARG A 26 -8.29 -0.34 11.13
CA ARG A 26 -7.46 -0.89 10.04
C ARG A 26 -6.78 0.17 9.21
N ASP A 27 -7.46 1.28 8.95
CA ASP A 27 -6.89 2.37 8.17
C ASP A 27 -5.77 3.09 8.94
N ALA A 28 -5.94 3.29 10.25
CA ALA A 28 -4.89 3.82 11.13
C ALA A 28 -3.68 2.88 11.23
N GLU A 29 -3.90 1.56 11.34
CA GLU A 29 -2.81 0.57 11.34
C GLU A 29 -2.01 0.62 10.03
N ARG A 30 -2.68 0.70 8.87
CA ARG A 30 -1.99 0.81 7.57
C ARG A 30 -1.18 2.09 7.44
N GLU A 31 -1.75 3.21 7.89
CA GLU A 31 -1.08 4.50 7.89
C GLU A 31 0.17 4.48 8.76
N GLN A 32 0.10 3.90 9.95
CA GLN A 32 1.27 3.75 10.82
C GLN A 32 2.37 2.93 10.16
N VAL A 33 2.02 1.77 9.58
CA VAL A 33 3.01 0.90 8.90
C VAL A 33 3.65 1.60 7.69
N LEU A 34 2.90 2.44 6.98
CA LEU A 34 3.43 3.23 5.88
C LEU A 34 4.38 4.33 6.37
N ASN A 35 4.02 5.05 7.43
CA ASN A 35 4.89 6.06 8.03
C ASN A 35 6.21 5.42 8.48
N ASP A 36 6.15 4.27 9.17
CA ASP A 36 7.35 3.50 9.55
C ASP A 36 8.19 3.11 8.32
N PHE A 37 7.55 2.89 7.16
CA PHE A 37 8.25 2.59 5.92
C PHE A 37 8.90 3.83 5.30
N LEU A 38 8.22 4.98 5.31
CA LEU A 38 8.76 6.25 4.81
C LEU A 38 9.91 6.75 5.69
N ASP A 39 9.82 6.57 7.00
CA ASP A 39 10.85 6.97 7.97
C ASP A 39 12.16 6.20 7.78
N ARG A 40 12.11 4.99 7.21
CA ARG A 40 13.34 4.25 6.85
C ARG A 40 14.14 4.92 5.74
N GLY A 41 13.53 5.82 4.95
CA GLY A 41 14.20 6.49 3.83
C GLY A 41 14.69 5.55 2.74
N GLU A 42 14.19 4.31 2.69
CA GLU A 42 14.58 3.32 1.70
C GLU A 42 13.96 3.67 0.34
N THR A 43 14.83 4.01 -0.59
CA THR A 43 14.50 4.37 -1.97
C THR A 43 14.38 3.15 -2.88
N ILE A 44 15.15 2.09 -2.64
CA ILE A 44 14.98 0.79 -3.31
C ILE A 44 14.39 -0.22 -2.33
N VAL A 45 13.22 -0.75 -2.68
CA VAL A 45 12.60 -1.85 -1.94
C VAL A 45 12.87 -3.18 -2.60
N SER A 46 13.03 -4.21 -1.76
CA SER A 46 13.02 -5.60 -2.19
C SER A 46 11.75 -6.26 -1.67
N GLY A 47 11.01 -6.94 -2.54
CA GLY A 47 9.76 -7.60 -2.16
C GLY A 47 9.46 -8.81 -3.01
N THR A 48 8.41 -9.54 -2.62
CA THR A 48 7.95 -10.73 -3.32
C THR A 48 6.63 -10.43 -4.02
N ILE A 49 6.48 -10.90 -5.26
CA ILE A 49 5.26 -10.70 -6.02
C ILE A 49 4.16 -11.57 -5.42
N LYS A 50 3.12 -10.93 -4.89
CA LYS A 50 1.99 -11.60 -4.26
C LYS A 50 0.91 -11.96 -5.27
N ARG A 51 0.60 -11.03 -6.18
CA ARG A 51 -0.42 -11.21 -7.22
C ARG A 51 -0.19 -10.25 -8.38
N MET A 52 -0.86 -10.50 -9.50
CA MET A 52 -0.88 -9.62 -10.66
C MET A 52 -2.33 -9.25 -11.00
N ASP A 53 -2.61 -7.96 -11.08
CA ASP A 53 -3.94 -7.39 -11.29
C ASP A 53 -3.98 -6.60 -12.60
N LYS A 54 -4.63 -7.15 -13.64
CA LYS A 54 -4.83 -6.51 -14.96
C LYS A 54 -3.54 -5.94 -15.59
N GLY A 55 -2.40 -6.58 -15.33
CA GLY A 55 -1.09 -6.18 -15.85
C GLY A 55 -0.23 -5.39 -14.87
N ASP A 56 -0.80 -4.93 -13.76
CA ASP A 56 -0.04 -4.37 -12.65
C ASP A 56 0.37 -5.48 -11.68
N VAL A 57 1.50 -5.29 -11.00
CA VAL A 57 2.06 -6.28 -10.11
C VAL A 57 1.96 -5.76 -8.68
N ILE A 58 1.41 -6.58 -7.78
CA ILE A 58 1.37 -6.28 -6.35
C ILE A 58 2.55 -6.99 -5.70
N VAL A 59 3.45 -6.20 -5.16
CA VAL A 59 4.66 -6.62 -4.47
C VAL A 59 4.45 -6.45 -2.97
N GLU A 60 4.68 -7.50 -2.22
CA GLU A 60 4.67 -7.48 -0.76
C GLU A 60 6.10 -7.30 -0.25
N THR A 61 6.32 -6.26 0.55
CA THR A 61 7.61 -6.01 1.21
C THR A 61 7.39 -5.80 2.70
N GLY A 62 7.81 -6.80 3.48
CA GLY A 62 7.58 -6.83 4.93
C GLY A 62 6.09 -6.79 5.26
N LYS A 63 5.62 -5.64 5.76
CA LYS A 63 4.23 -5.41 6.20
C LYS A 63 3.42 -4.53 5.25
N ILE A 64 4.01 -4.04 4.15
CA ILE A 64 3.33 -3.17 3.18
C ILE A 64 3.05 -3.89 1.86
N GLU A 65 1.92 -3.53 1.24
CA GLU A 65 1.64 -3.87 -0.15
C GLU A 65 2.00 -2.67 -1.03
N ALA A 66 2.84 -2.91 -2.03
CA ALA A 66 3.25 -1.93 -3.02
C ALA A 66 2.78 -2.37 -4.40
N ARG A 67 2.49 -1.41 -5.27
CA ARG A 67 2.03 -1.64 -6.64
C ARG A 67 3.11 -1.20 -7.60
N LEU A 68 3.43 -2.08 -8.53
CA LEU A 68 4.27 -1.82 -9.68
C LEU A 68 3.36 -1.75 -10.92
N PRO A 69 3.03 -0.54 -11.42
CA PRO A 69 2.21 -0.37 -12.62
C PRO A 69 2.93 -0.90 -13.85
N ARG A 70 2.18 -1.44 -14.83
CA ARG A 70 2.74 -1.93 -16.09
C ARG A 70 3.57 -0.88 -16.84
N SER A 71 3.19 0.40 -16.74
CA SER A 71 3.92 1.52 -17.36
C SER A 71 5.31 1.73 -16.76
N GLU A 72 5.51 1.33 -15.51
CA GLU A 72 6.75 1.47 -14.73
C GLU A 72 7.54 0.16 -14.64
N MET A 73 7.14 -0.85 -15.42
CA MET A 73 7.84 -2.13 -15.54
C MET A 73 8.82 -2.11 -16.70
N ILE A 74 9.90 -2.88 -16.59
CA ILE A 74 10.86 -3.01 -17.69
C ILE A 74 10.18 -3.78 -18.84
N PRO A 75 10.21 -3.25 -20.08
CA PRO A 75 9.64 -3.94 -21.23
C PRO A 75 10.23 -5.35 -21.39
N LYS A 76 9.36 -6.35 -21.64
CA LYS A 76 9.72 -7.77 -21.82
C LYS A 76 10.27 -8.47 -20.57
N GLU A 77 10.17 -7.85 -19.40
CA GLU A 77 10.47 -8.51 -18.14
C GLU A 77 9.42 -9.59 -17.84
N ASN A 78 9.87 -10.81 -17.54
CA ASN A 78 9.00 -11.93 -17.24
C ASN A 78 8.90 -12.12 -15.73
N LEU A 79 7.95 -11.42 -15.10
CA LEU A 79 7.68 -11.53 -13.67
C LEU A 79 6.59 -12.56 -13.40
N ARG A 80 6.80 -13.42 -12.40
CA ARG A 80 5.81 -14.40 -11.94
C ARG A 80 5.44 -14.16 -10.49
N VAL A 81 4.28 -14.66 -10.11
CA VAL A 81 3.88 -14.71 -8.70
C VAL A 81 4.91 -15.54 -7.93
N ALA A 82 5.23 -15.09 -6.72
CA ALA A 82 6.30 -15.58 -5.83
C ALA A 82 7.74 -15.22 -6.23
N ASP A 83 7.97 -14.54 -7.35
CA ASP A 83 9.31 -14.04 -7.68
C ASP A 83 9.69 -12.87 -6.75
N ARG A 84 10.98 -12.77 -6.43
CA ARG A 84 11.55 -11.62 -5.75
C ARG A 84 11.94 -10.55 -6.76
N VAL A 85 11.54 -9.31 -6.47
CA VAL A 85 11.79 -8.15 -7.33
C VAL A 85 12.30 -6.98 -6.48
N ARG A 86 13.24 -6.23 -7.04
CA ARG A 86 13.71 -4.95 -6.49
C ARG A 86 13.08 -3.81 -7.26
N ALA A 87 12.61 -2.76 -6.63
CA ALA A 87 12.07 -1.62 -7.37
C ALA A 87 12.29 -0.33 -6.59
N TYR A 88 12.31 0.78 -7.32
CA TYR A 88 12.40 2.10 -6.74
C TYR A 88 11.03 2.58 -6.27
N VAL A 89 10.97 3.25 -5.12
CA VAL A 89 9.75 3.88 -4.61
C VAL A 89 9.53 5.19 -5.37
N LEU A 90 8.56 5.20 -6.29
CA LEU A 90 8.27 6.37 -7.12
C LEU A 90 7.48 7.42 -6.36
N ARG A 91 6.37 7.00 -5.72
CA ARG A 91 5.48 7.87 -4.94
C ARG A 91 4.55 7.04 -4.05
N VAL A 92 3.91 7.70 -3.11
CA VAL A 92 2.80 7.13 -2.32
C VAL A 92 1.48 7.71 -2.84
N ASP A 93 0.49 6.84 -3.06
CA ASP A 93 -0.86 7.25 -3.43
C ASP A 93 -1.80 7.07 -2.23
N HIS A 94 -2.41 8.16 -1.76
CA HIS A 94 -3.36 8.16 -0.64
C HIS A 94 -4.80 8.02 -1.16
N ALA A 95 -5.05 7.01 -1.99
CA ALA A 95 -6.37 6.78 -2.56
C ALA A 95 -7.40 6.31 -1.52
N ALA A 96 -8.69 6.52 -1.79
CA ALA A 96 -9.79 6.14 -0.90
C ALA A 96 -9.90 4.64 -0.56
N ARG A 97 -9.18 3.77 -1.27
CA ARG A 97 -9.09 2.32 -1.00
C ARG A 97 -7.93 1.94 -0.07
N GLY A 98 -7.22 2.93 0.46
CA GLY A 98 -6.05 2.75 1.30
C GLY A 98 -4.82 3.36 0.64
N GLN A 99 -3.86 3.71 1.49
CA GLN A 99 -2.57 4.24 1.08
C GLN A 99 -1.78 3.12 0.39
N GLN A 100 -1.27 3.38 -0.81
CA GLN A 100 -0.55 2.39 -1.62
C GLN A 100 0.77 2.97 -2.12
N VAL A 101 1.85 2.23 -1.92
CA VAL A 101 3.18 2.61 -2.44
C VAL A 101 3.24 2.26 -3.92
N ILE A 102 3.61 3.23 -4.77
CA ILE A 102 3.83 3.02 -6.20
C ILE A 102 5.31 2.82 -6.45
N LEU A 103 5.64 1.71 -7.10
CA LEU A 103 6.98 1.31 -7.45
C LEU A 103 7.28 1.56 -8.92
N SER A 104 8.56 1.71 -9.24
CA SER A 104 9.06 1.79 -10.60
C SER A 104 10.38 1.05 -10.76
N ARG A 105 10.52 0.37 -11.90
CA ARG A 105 11.78 -0.27 -12.33
C ARG A 105 12.38 0.43 -13.56
N THR A 106 11.67 1.39 -14.14
CA THR A 106 12.10 2.18 -15.30
C THR A 106 12.58 3.58 -14.92
N SER A 107 12.35 4.02 -13.67
CA SER A 107 12.82 5.31 -13.17
C SER A 107 14.36 5.42 -13.28
N PRO A 108 14.90 6.55 -13.77
CA PRO A 108 16.35 6.78 -13.81
C PRO A 108 17.02 6.67 -12.43
N GLU A 109 16.30 7.02 -11.36
CA GLU A 109 16.79 6.93 -9.98
C GLU A 109 17.02 5.48 -9.55
N PHE A 110 16.26 4.52 -10.11
CA PHE A 110 16.48 3.10 -9.84
C PHE A 110 17.87 2.66 -10.27
N ILE A 111 18.30 3.09 -11.47
CA ILE A 111 19.62 2.77 -12.00
C ILE A 111 20.68 3.46 -11.14
N ARG A 112 20.56 4.77 -10.89
CA ARG A 112 21.54 5.51 -10.07
C ARG A 112 21.81 4.83 -8.73
N GLN A 113 20.74 4.49 -8.02
CA GLN A 113 20.86 3.83 -6.72
C GLN A 113 21.32 2.37 -6.77
N LEU A 114 21.13 1.68 -7.90
CA LEU A 114 21.70 0.34 -8.10
C LEU A 114 23.22 0.38 -8.24
N PHE A 115 23.76 1.47 -8.81
CA PHE A 115 25.19 1.68 -9.08
C PHE A 115 25.92 2.50 -7.99
N GLU A 116 25.19 3.15 -7.09
CA GLU A 116 25.74 3.90 -5.95
C GLU A 116 26.15 3.00 -4.78
N ASN A 117 25.74 1.72 -4.80
CA ASN A 117 26.11 0.71 -3.80
C ASN A 117 27.33 -0.12 -4.19
#